data_AF-A0A9N8F254-F1
#
_entry.id   AF-A0A9N8F254-F1
#
_cell.length_a   1.000
_cell.length_b   1.000
_cell.length_c   1.000
_cell.angle_alpha   90.00
_cell.angle_beta   90.00
_cell.angle_gamma   90.00
#
_symmetry.space_group_name_H-M   'P 1'
#
loop_
_entity.id
_entity.type
_entity.pdbx_description
1 polymer ?
#
loop_
_entity_poly.entity_id
_entity_poly.type
_entity_poly.pdbx_seq_one_letter_code
_entity_poly.pdbx_strand_id
1 'polypeptide(L)'
;MSSTDNNNSNTKDSDQADAWDDLCVNPQQVALETGRQEGRQAGLVSGFNDGKTVGIVKGVEYGMEVGFVKGVVKELSDALLALDNNNADNSNNRFGDAAKVERIQNTLQSLTTLLDAFPSPQESFQGTGIVGQLNSASDDNDDEEALLSGKDGKSSTDLEGHMQRIRAKFKLLMVQLRWNNFSLKAVMDAATAVGGKDDNPTENQTATMIPPTSDW
;
A
#
# COMPACT_ATOMS: atom_id res chain seq x y z
N MET A 1 70.33 -1.44 -30.05
CA MET A 1 69.50 -0.62 -30.98
C MET A 1 68.22 -0.31 -30.22
N SER A 2 68.23 0.65 -29.29
CA SER A 2 68.09 2.10 -29.52
C SER A 2 66.85 2.41 -30.35
N SER A 3 65.85 2.99 -29.70
CA SER A 3 65.03 4.13 -30.13
C SER A 3 63.71 4.11 -29.36
N THR A 4 63.10 5.18 -28.85
CA THR A 4 63.49 6.54 -28.48
C THR A 4 62.26 7.01 -27.68
N ASP A 5 62.46 7.57 -26.49
CA ASP A 5 61.42 8.28 -25.74
C ASP A 5 60.85 9.43 -26.59
N ASN A 6 59.53 9.55 -26.69
CA ASN A 6 58.90 10.78 -27.18
C ASN A 6 57.77 11.21 -26.22
N ASN A 7 58.20 11.93 -25.19
CA ASN A 7 57.38 12.88 -24.45
C ASN A 7 56.78 13.91 -25.41
N ASN A 8 55.46 13.95 -25.54
CA ASN A 8 54.76 15.12 -26.05
C ASN A 8 53.80 15.66 -25.00
N SER A 9 54.36 16.41 -24.06
CA SER A 9 53.62 17.23 -23.11
C SER A 9 53.09 18.46 -23.83
N ASN A 10 51.86 18.40 -24.32
CA ASN A 10 51.20 19.56 -24.93
C ASN A 10 49.73 19.67 -24.51
N THR A 11 49.48 19.79 -23.20
CA THR A 11 48.14 19.88 -22.60
C THR A 11 48.09 20.97 -21.52
N LYS A 12 48.56 22.20 -21.81
CA LYS A 12 48.47 23.31 -20.85
C LYS A 12 47.93 24.63 -21.39
N ASP A 13 47.64 24.74 -22.69
CA ASP A 13 47.17 26.00 -23.28
C ASP A 13 45.70 25.96 -23.76
N SER A 14 44.98 24.84 -23.58
CA SER A 14 43.53 24.76 -23.85
C SER A 14 42.69 25.34 -22.71
N ASP A 15 43.18 25.30 -21.47
CA ASP A 15 42.36 25.59 -20.28
C ASP A 15 42.07 27.09 -20.09
N GLN A 16 42.81 27.97 -20.78
CA GLN A 16 42.66 29.43 -20.62
C GLN A 16 41.69 30.06 -21.65
N ALA A 17 41.44 29.38 -22.78
CA ALA A 17 40.49 29.85 -23.79
C ALA A 17 39.03 29.62 -23.34
N ASP A 18 38.77 28.51 -22.63
CA ASP A 18 37.44 28.15 -22.13
C ASP A 18 37.01 29.02 -20.93
N ALA A 19 37.96 29.65 -20.22
CA ALA A 19 37.67 30.50 -19.06
C ALA A 19 36.91 31.79 -19.40
N TRP A 20 37.00 32.27 -20.64
CA TRP A 20 36.27 33.46 -21.10
C TRP A 20 34.86 33.13 -21.58
N ASP A 21 34.64 31.93 -22.13
CA ASP A 21 33.31 31.43 -22.46
C ASP A 21 32.48 31.24 -21.19
N ASP A 22 33.10 30.74 -20.11
CA ASP A 22 32.47 30.58 -18.79
C ASP A 22 32.10 31.93 -18.13
N LEU A 23 32.84 33.00 -18.44
CA LEU A 23 32.60 34.36 -17.94
C LEU A 23 31.53 35.13 -18.77
N CYS A 24 31.33 34.74 -20.03
CA CYS A 24 30.37 35.34 -20.95
C CYS A 24 29.06 34.54 -21.07
N VAL A 25 28.90 33.45 -20.31
CA VAL A 25 27.64 32.71 -20.23
C VAL A 25 26.53 33.66 -19.82
N ASN A 26 25.51 33.75 -20.68
CA ASN A 26 24.34 34.55 -20.44
C ASN A 26 23.72 34.12 -19.08
N PRO A 27 23.61 35.02 -18.08
CA PRO A 27 23.10 34.66 -16.75
C PRO A 27 21.70 34.01 -16.78
N GLN A 28 20.95 34.24 -17.85
CA GLN A 28 19.66 33.58 -18.10
C GLN A 28 19.80 32.08 -18.37
N GLN A 29 20.87 31.63 -19.03
CA GLN A 29 21.12 30.22 -19.31
C GLN A 29 21.50 29.45 -18.04
N VAL A 30 22.32 30.06 -17.17
CA VAL A 30 22.65 29.50 -15.85
C VAL A 30 21.39 29.36 -14.98
N ALA A 31 20.55 30.41 -14.94
CA ALA A 31 19.29 30.35 -14.20
C ALA A 31 18.34 29.28 -14.74
N LEU A 32 18.27 29.10 -16.06
CA LEU A 32 17.43 28.09 -16.71
C LEU A 32 17.92 26.67 -16.41
N GLU A 33 19.22 26.40 -16.55
CA GLU A 33 19.77 25.07 -16.26
C GLU A 33 19.67 24.74 -14.77
N THR A 34 19.90 25.73 -13.89
CA THR A 34 19.70 25.56 -12.44
C THR A 34 18.24 25.23 -12.13
N GLY A 35 17.28 25.99 -12.66
CA GLY A 35 15.86 25.72 -12.47
C GLY A 35 15.41 24.36 -13.01
N ARG A 36 15.99 23.92 -14.13
CA ARG A 36 15.73 22.58 -14.70
C ARG A 36 16.26 21.47 -13.79
N GLN A 37 17.49 21.61 -13.30
CA GLN A 37 18.11 20.64 -12.38
C GLN A 37 17.37 20.59 -11.04
N GLU A 38 17.04 21.74 -10.47
CA GLU A 38 16.26 21.85 -9.24
C GLU A 38 14.86 21.23 -9.41
N GLY A 39 14.15 21.55 -10.49
CA GLY A 39 12.84 20.99 -10.79
C GLY A 39 12.87 19.48 -10.97
N ARG A 40 13.87 18.95 -11.70
CA ARG A 40 14.07 17.50 -11.86
C ARG A 40 14.34 16.83 -10.52
N GLN A 41 15.23 17.39 -9.70
CA GLN A 41 15.57 16.84 -8.39
C GLN A 41 14.37 16.88 -7.43
N ALA A 42 13.65 18.00 -7.39
CA ALA A 42 12.45 18.15 -6.59
C ALA A 42 11.36 17.15 -7.00
N GLY A 43 11.12 17.00 -8.31
CA GLY A 43 10.16 16.03 -8.84
C GLY A 43 10.52 14.59 -8.51
N LEU A 44 11.80 14.22 -8.61
CA LEU A 44 12.28 12.89 -8.27
C LEU A 44 12.11 12.59 -6.78
N VAL A 45 12.51 13.53 -5.91
CA VAL A 45 12.40 13.37 -4.46
C VAL A 45 10.94 13.32 -4.02
N SER A 46 10.08 14.23 -4.51
CA SER A 46 8.66 14.24 -4.19
C SER A 46 7.97 12.97 -4.67
N GLY A 47 8.17 12.59 -5.93
CA GLY A 47 7.56 11.39 -6.51
C GLY A 47 7.95 10.11 -5.79
N PHE A 48 9.22 9.99 -5.37
CA PHE A 48 9.68 8.85 -4.58
C PHE A 48 9.03 8.80 -3.19
N ASN A 49 8.97 9.92 -2.49
CA ASN A 49 8.38 10.00 -1.15
C ASN A 49 6.87 9.74 -1.18
N ASP A 50 6.16 10.30 -2.16
CA ASP A 50 4.73 10.10 -2.35
C ASP A 50 4.44 8.64 -2.71
N GLY A 51 5.16 8.09 -3.68
CA GLY A 51 5.03 6.67 -4.08
C GLY A 51 5.29 5.71 -2.92
N LYS A 52 6.33 5.97 -2.12
CA LYS A 52 6.64 5.20 -0.90
C LYS A 52 5.49 5.27 0.11
N THR A 53 4.98 6.46 0.38
CA THR A 53 3.90 6.67 1.35
C THR A 53 2.62 5.97 0.93
N VAL A 54 2.19 6.19 -0.32
CA VAL A 54 1.00 5.55 -0.89
C VAL A 54 1.15 4.03 -0.91
N GLY A 55 2.32 3.51 -1.31
CA GLY A 55 2.60 2.08 -1.34
C GLY A 55 2.49 1.42 0.04
N ILE A 56 3.04 2.04 1.08
CA ILE A 56 2.94 1.54 2.46
C ILE A 56 1.48 1.52 2.93
N VAL A 57 0.76 2.64 2.76
CA VAL A 57 -0.64 2.76 3.19
C VAL A 57 -1.50 1.68 2.50
N LYS A 58 -1.38 1.55 1.17
CA LYS A 58 -2.13 0.56 0.40
C LYS A 58 -1.77 -0.87 0.75
N GLY A 59 -0.48 -1.16 0.94
CA GLY A 59 -0.01 -2.48 1.36
C GLY A 59 -0.62 -2.91 2.70
N VAL A 60 -0.67 -2.00 3.67
CA VAL A 60 -1.30 -2.24 4.98
C VAL A 60 -2.81 -2.42 4.85
N GLU A 61 -3.50 -1.54 4.11
CA GLU A 61 -4.95 -1.65 3.87
C GLU A 61 -5.33 -3.02 3.29
N TYR A 62 -4.67 -3.44 2.21
CA TYR A 62 -4.95 -4.71 1.57
C TYR A 62 -4.57 -5.91 2.46
N GLY A 63 -3.44 -5.84 3.16
CA GLY A 63 -3.01 -6.88 4.08
C GLY A 63 -4.00 -7.12 5.22
N MET A 64 -4.52 -6.05 5.83
CA MET A 64 -5.54 -6.14 6.89
C MET A 64 -6.84 -6.74 6.35
N GLU A 65 -7.30 -6.30 5.18
CA GLU A 65 -8.54 -6.78 4.60
C GLU A 65 -8.47 -8.26 4.21
N VAL A 66 -7.40 -8.68 3.53
CA VAL A 66 -7.18 -10.09 3.18
C VAL A 66 -7.05 -10.95 4.44
N GLY A 67 -6.31 -10.48 5.44
CA GLY A 67 -6.15 -11.18 6.72
C GLY A 67 -7.48 -11.38 7.45
N PHE A 68 -8.30 -10.33 7.50
CA PHE A 68 -9.64 -10.38 8.07
C PHE A 68 -10.54 -11.40 7.36
N VAL A 69 -10.62 -11.31 6.03
CA VAL A 69 -11.45 -12.23 5.24
C VAL A 69 -10.96 -13.67 5.41
N LYS A 70 -9.64 -13.93 5.39
CA LYS A 70 -9.07 -15.26 5.65
C LYS A 70 -9.47 -15.80 7.03
N GLY A 71 -9.44 -14.96 8.06
CA GLY A 71 -9.87 -15.35 9.42
C GLY A 71 -11.33 -15.80 9.45
N VAL A 72 -12.22 -15.02 8.87
CA VAL A 72 -13.66 -15.32 8.82
C VAL A 72 -13.94 -16.60 8.02
N VAL A 73 -13.28 -16.74 6.86
CA VAL A 73 -13.41 -17.94 6.02
C VAL A 73 -12.99 -19.18 6.79
N LYS A 74 -11.85 -19.14 7.49
CA LYS A 74 -11.35 -20.25 8.29
C LYS A 74 -12.34 -20.64 9.39
N GLU A 75 -12.80 -19.67 10.18
CA GLU A 75 -13.75 -19.93 11.26
C GLU A 75 -15.09 -20.48 10.74
N LEU A 76 -15.59 -19.96 9.62
CA LEU A 76 -16.81 -20.46 9.00
C LEU A 76 -16.63 -21.89 8.47
N SER A 77 -15.49 -22.19 7.85
CA SER A 77 -15.16 -23.54 7.39
C SER A 77 -15.08 -24.54 8.55
N ASP A 78 -14.41 -24.17 9.64
CA ASP A 78 -14.28 -25.00 10.84
C ASP A 78 -15.66 -25.24 11.49
N ALA A 79 -16.50 -24.21 11.60
CA ALA A 79 -17.87 -24.32 12.11
C ALA A 79 -18.74 -25.23 11.23
N LEU A 80 -18.56 -25.21 9.91
CA LEU A 80 -19.31 -26.04 8.99
C LEU A 80 -18.92 -27.52 9.08
N LEU A 81 -17.62 -27.81 9.21
CA LEU A 81 -17.13 -29.17 9.47
C LEU A 81 -17.66 -29.71 10.82
N ALA A 82 -17.71 -28.86 11.84
CA ALA A 82 -18.28 -29.24 13.14
C ALA A 82 -19.79 -29.54 13.03
N LEU A 83 -20.53 -28.82 12.19
CA LEU A 83 -21.95 -29.11 11.95
C LEU A 83 -22.16 -30.44 11.22
N ASP A 84 -21.33 -30.76 10.24
CA ASP A 84 -21.43 -32.01 9.48
C ASP A 84 -21.21 -33.24 10.38
N ASN A 85 -20.23 -33.16 11.29
CA ASN A 85 -19.96 -34.21 12.27
C ASN A 85 -21.08 -34.41 13.32
N ASN A 86 -21.87 -33.38 13.61
CA ASN A 86 -22.94 -33.40 14.62
C ASN A 86 -24.34 -33.67 14.04
N ASN A 87 -24.50 -33.64 12.72
CA ASN A 87 -25.78 -33.82 12.02
C ASN A 87 -26.28 -35.26 11.95
N ALA A 88 -25.54 -36.24 12.48
CA ALA A 88 -26.02 -37.61 12.61
C ALA A 88 -27.23 -37.73 13.57
N ASP A 89 -27.42 -36.81 14.52
CA ASP A 89 -28.34 -37.02 15.65
C ASP A 89 -29.41 -35.93 15.87
N ASN A 90 -29.53 -34.84 15.08
CA ASN A 90 -30.42 -33.74 15.47
C ASN A 90 -31.15 -33.01 14.32
N SER A 91 -32.49 -33.14 14.29
CA SER A 91 -33.40 -32.57 13.30
C SER A 91 -33.66 -31.06 13.44
N ASN A 92 -32.98 -30.36 14.36
CA ASN A 92 -33.17 -28.93 14.63
C ASN A 92 -32.07 -28.07 13.99
N ASN A 93 -31.79 -28.31 12.71
CA ASN A 93 -30.76 -27.58 11.98
C ASN A 93 -31.15 -26.10 11.79
N ARG A 94 -30.44 -25.19 12.48
CA ARG A 94 -30.55 -23.72 12.28
C ARG A 94 -30.24 -23.27 10.85
N PHE A 95 -29.53 -24.10 10.08
CA PHE A 95 -29.24 -23.91 8.66
C PHE A 95 -30.16 -24.72 7.74
N GLY A 96 -31.27 -25.28 8.26
CA GLY A 96 -32.11 -26.42 7.82
C GLY A 96 -32.59 -26.53 6.38
N ASP A 97 -31.75 -26.19 5.42
CA ASP A 97 -31.97 -26.24 4.00
C ASP A 97 -30.62 -26.59 3.39
N ALA A 98 -30.41 -27.87 3.06
CA ALA A 98 -29.13 -28.37 2.55
C ALA A 98 -28.63 -27.56 1.36
N ALA A 99 -29.56 -27.05 0.53
CA ALA A 99 -29.26 -26.16 -0.59
C ALA A 99 -28.65 -24.81 -0.16
N LYS A 100 -28.96 -24.29 1.03
CA LYS A 100 -28.33 -23.07 1.57
C LYS A 100 -26.91 -23.35 2.04
N VAL A 101 -26.69 -24.47 2.72
CA VAL A 101 -25.36 -24.91 3.16
C VAL A 101 -24.44 -25.10 1.96
N GLU A 102 -24.91 -25.78 0.91
CA GLU A 102 -24.17 -25.99 -0.32
C GLU A 102 -23.80 -24.65 -1.00
N ARG A 103 -24.73 -23.68 -1.07
CA ARG A 103 -24.44 -22.34 -1.61
C ARG A 103 -23.36 -21.61 -0.80
N ILE A 104 -23.41 -21.73 0.53
CA ILE A 104 -22.40 -21.14 1.42
C ILE A 104 -21.04 -21.82 1.20
N GLN A 105 -20.99 -23.15 1.07
CA GLN A 105 -19.76 -23.90 0.76
C GLN A 105 -19.17 -23.48 -0.58
N ASN A 106 -19.98 -23.38 -1.63
CA ASN A 106 -19.52 -22.94 -2.95
C ASN A 106 -18.97 -21.51 -2.91
N THR A 107 -19.61 -20.63 -2.13
CA THR A 107 -19.15 -19.25 -1.96
C THR A 107 -17.84 -19.20 -1.17
N LEU A 108 -17.70 -20.02 -0.12
CA LEU A 108 -16.47 -20.18 0.66
C LEU A 108 -15.32 -20.70 -0.20
N GLN A 109 -15.50 -21.78 -0.95
CA GLN A 109 -14.45 -22.34 -1.81
C GLN A 109 -14.00 -21.30 -2.86
N SER A 110 -14.95 -20.63 -3.51
CA SER A 110 -14.65 -19.56 -4.46
C SER A 110 -13.86 -18.43 -3.81
N LEU A 111 -14.16 -18.09 -2.55
CA LEU A 111 -13.45 -17.05 -1.81
C LEU A 111 -12.05 -17.50 -1.40
N THR A 112 -11.90 -18.75 -0.94
CA THR A 112 -10.60 -19.36 -0.62
C THR A 112 -9.68 -19.35 -1.84
N THR A 113 -10.15 -19.78 -3.01
CA THR A 113 -9.36 -19.75 -4.24
C THR A 113 -8.91 -18.33 -4.60
N LEU A 114 -9.76 -17.31 -4.41
CA LEU A 114 -9.38 -15.92 -4.65
C LEU A 114 -8.35 -15.39 -3.64
N LEU A 115 -8.44 -15.83 -2.38
CA LEU A 115 -7.51 -15.45 -1.31
C LEU A 115 -6.16 -16.15 -1.41
N ASP A 116 -6.12 -17.35 -1.98
CA ASP A 116 -4.91 -18.12 -2.26
C ASP A 116 -4.22 -17.64 -3.55
N ALA A 117 -5.00 -17.18 -4.52
CA ALA A 117 -4.49 -16.53 -5.72
C ALA A 117 -4.04 -15.07 -5.48
N PHE A 118 -4.20 -14.54 -4.27
CA PHE A 118 -3.76 -13.18 -3.95
C PHE A 118 -2.23 -13.13 -3.95
N PRO A 119 -1.61 -12.22 -4.73
CA PRO A 119 -0.16 -12.22 -4.93
C PRO A 119 0.59 -11.98 -3.62
N SER A 120 1.77 -12.59 -3.51
CA SER A 120 2.67 -12.32 -2.39
C SER A 120 3.11 -10.84 -2.41
N PRO A 121 3.55 -10.27 -1.27
CA PRO A 121 4.07 -8.91 -1.25
C PRO A 121 5.23 -8.72 -2.24
N GLN A 122 6.09 -9.73 -2.40
CA GLN A 122 7.21 -9.65 -3.34
C GLN A 122 6.70 -9.56 -4.79
N GLU A 123 5.74 -10.39 -5.19
CA GLU A 123 5.15 -10.37 -6.53
C GLU A 123 4.33 -9.09 -6.79
N SER A 124 3.63 -8.60 -5.77
CA SER A 124 2.77 -7.41 -5.86
C SER A 124 3.56 -6.13 -6.15
N PHE A 125 4.80 -6.04 -5.67
CA PHE A 125 5.62 -4.82 -5.77
C PHE A 125 6.77 -4.93 -6.79
N GLN A 126 7.12 -6.13 -7.26
CA GLN A 126 8.18 -6.31 -8.27
C GLN A 126 7.84 -5.70 -9.64
N GLY A 127 6.56 -5.51 -9.97
CA GLY A 127 6.11 -4.95 -11.25
C GLY A 127 6.37 -3.44 -11.46
N THR A 128 6.89 -2.72 -10.44
CA THR A 128 7.07 -1.25 -10.49
C THR A 128 8.54 -0.83 -10.63
N GLY A 129 9.34 -1.65 -11.31
CA GLY A 129 10.73 -1.34 -11.67
C GLY A 129 10.91 -0.20 -12.69
N ILE A 130 10.19 0.91 -12.54
CA ILE A 130 10.41 2.17 -13.29
C ILE A 130 11.77 2.79 -12.90
N VAL A 131 12.27 2.52 -11.70
CA VAL A 131 13.54 3.05 -11.19
C VAL A 131 14.75 2.59 -12.02
N GLY A 132 14.65 1.45 -12.74
CA GLY A 132 15.74 0.97 -13.60
C GLY A 132 15.84 1.63 -14.98
N GLN A 133 14.77 2.29 -15.45
CA GLN A 133 14.70 2.80 -16.84
C GLN A 133 14.96 4.31 -16.96
N LEU A 134 14.96 5.04 -15.85
CA LEU A 134 15.22 6.49 -15.82
C LEU A 134 16.70 6.86 -15.90
N ASN A 135 17.61 5.89 -15.71
CA ASN A 135 19.06 6.11 -15.84
C ASN A 135 19.58 6.00 -17.28
N SER A 136 18.73 5.68 -18.26
CA SER A 136 19.11 5.49 -19.67
C SER A 136 18.68 6.63 -20.61
N ALA A 137 18.05 7.68 -20.09
CA ALA A 137 17.56 8.83 -20.87
C ALA A 137 18.49 10.06 -20.78
N SER A 138 19.80 9.82 -20.75
CA SER A 138 20.84 10.87 -20.74
C SER A 138 21.75 10.74 -21.96
N ASP A 139 21.16 10.65 -23.15
CA ASP A 139 21.89 10.79 -24.40
C ASP A 139 21.10 11.71 -25.34
N ASP A 140 21.76 12.78 -25.76
CA ASP A 140 21.24 14.01 -26.35
C ASP A 140 20.46 13.76 -27.66
N ASN A 141 19.11 13.77 -27.63
CA ASN A 141 18.31 13.95 -28.84
C ASN A 141 17.04 14.78 -28.53
N ASP A 142 16.92 15.90 -29.24
CA ASP A 142 15.88 16.94 -29.15
C ASP A 142 14.50 16.53 -29.70
N ASP A 143 14.08 15.27 -29.57
CA ASP A 143 12.78 14.78 -30.05
C ASP A 143 11.73 14.68 -28.91
N GLU A 144 11.32 15.84 -28.41
CA GLU A 144 10.39 16.09 -27.28
C GLU A 144 8.88 15.85 -27.62
N GLU A 145 8.53 14.87 -28.46
CA GLU A 145 7.10 14.61 -28.82
C GLU A 145 6.66 13.13 -28.75
N ALA A 146 7.50 12.19 -28.28
CA ALA A 146 7.19 10.75 -28.34
C ALA A 146 6.95 10.03 -27.00
N LEU A 147 7.03 10.70 -25.85
CA LEU A 147 7.10 10.01 -24.54
C LEU A 147 5.76 9.72 -23.83
N LEU A 148 4.62 10.08 -24.43
CA LEU A 148 3.30 9.73 -23.87
C LEU A 148 2.64 8.49 -24.50
N SER A 149 3.33 7.80 -25.41
CA SER A 149 2.86 6.52 -25.99
C SER A 149 3.48 5.32 -25.25
N GLY A 150 3.36 5.33 -23.93
CA GLY A 150 3.78 4.24 -23.05
C GLY A 150 2.79 3.08 -23.10
N LYS A 151 2.94 2.24 -24.13
CA LYS A 151 2.51 0.83 -24.24
C LYS A 151 2.06 0.20 -22.91
N ASP A 152 0.79 -0.19 -22.88
CA ASP A 152 0.19 -1.29 -22.12
C ASP A 152 1.13 -1.98 -21.11
N GLY A 153 1.30 -1.37 -19.94
CA GLY A 153 1.93 -1.95 -18.75
C GLY A 153 1.08 -3.07 -18.16
N LYS A 154 0.85 -4.13 -18.94
CA LYS A 154 0.10 -5.32 -18.58
C LYS A 154 0.98 -6.26 -17.76
N SER A 155 1.30 -5.90 -16.52
CA SER A 155 1.72 -6.84 -15.48
C SER A 155 1.82 -6.25 -14.07
N SER A 156 1.36 -5.02 -13.83
CA SER A 156 0.82 -4.73 -12.49
C SER A 156 -0.41 -5.62 -12.37
N THR A 157 -0.26 -6.77 -11.70
CA THR A 157 -1.36 -7.66 -11.36
C THR A 157 -2.50 -6.77 -10.89
N ASP A 158 -3.67 -6.85 -11.53
CA ASP A 158 -4.85 -6.04 -11.20
C ASP A 158 -5.30 -6.38 -9.77
N LEU A 159 -4.61 -5.78 -8.82
CA LEU A 159 -4.66 -6.07 -7.40
C LEU A 159 -5.92 -5.43 -6.83
N GLU A 160 -6.28 -4.26 -7.34
CA GLU A 160 -7.55 -3.62 -7.08
C GLU A 160 -8.71 -4.48 -7.61
N GLY A 161 -8.64 -5.00 -8.85
CA GLY A 161 -9.66 -5.90 -9.37
C GLY A 161 -9.73 -7.25 -8.66
N HIS A 162 -8.60 -7.79 -8.17
CA HIS A 162 -8.61 -8.95 -7.26
C HIS A 162 -9.30 -8.61 -5.94
N MET A 163 -8.96 -7.49 -5.33
CA MET A 163 -9.54 -7.06 -4.06
C MET A 163 -11.04 -6.79 -4.17
N GLN A 164 -11.48 -6.15 -5.26
CA GLN A 164 -12.90 -5.92 -5.52
C GLN A 164 -13.67 -7.23 -5.69
N ARG A 165 -13.08 -8.24 -6.34
CA ARG A 165 -13.67 -9.58 -6.44
C ARG A 165 -13.79 -10.26 -5.07
N ILE A 166 -12.74 -10.15 -4.23
CA ILE A 166 -12.77 -10.65 -2.85
C ILE A 166 -13.88 -9.95 -2.07
N ARG A 167 -13.95 -8.61 -2.09
CA ARG A 167 -14.99 -7.80 -1.44
C ARG A 167 -16.40 -8.20 -1.87
N ALA A 168 -16.63 -8.33 -3.18
CA ALA A 168 -17.93 -8.70 -3.72
C ALA A 168 -18.37 -10.09 -3.26
N LYS A 169 -17.46 -11.06 -3.29
CA LYS A 169 -17.71 -12.44 -2.85
C LYS A 169 -17.91 -12.53 -1.34
N PHE A 170 -17.12 -11.80 -0.56
CA PHE A 170 -17.28 -11.72 0.88
C PHE A 170 -18.62 -11.09 1.27
N LYS A 171 -19.02 -9.99 0.60
CA LYS A 171 -20.34 -9.37 0.81
C LYS A 171 -21.49 -10.33 0.48
N LEU A 172 -21.36 -11.09 -0.60
CA LEU A 172 -22.33 -12.12 -0.96
C LEU A 172 -22.44 -13.19 0.15
N LEU A 173 -21.31 -13.64 0.70
CA LEU A 173 -21.28 -14.58 1.81
C LEU A 173 -21.98 -14.01 3.06
N MET A 174 -21.71 -12.75 3.42
CA MET A 174 -22.37 -12.10 4.57
C MET A 174 -23.88 -12.01 4.39
N VAL A 175 -24.36 -11.72 3.17
CA VAL A 175 -25.79 -11.73 2.84
C VAL A 175 -26.40 -13.12 2.99
N GLN A 176 -25.69 -14.17 2.54
CA GLN A 176 -26.14 -15.56 2.70
C GLN A 176 -26.25 -15.97 4.18
N LEU A 177 -25.33 -15.47 5.02
CA LEU A 177 -25.33 -15.70 6.47
C LEU A 177 -26.30 -14.78 7.24
N ARG A 178 -26.92 -13.80 6.57
CA ARG A 178 -27.74 -12.74 7.18
C ARG A 178 -26.96 -11.89 8.22
N TRP A 179 -25.66 -11.74 8.02
CA TRP A 179 -24.79 -10.92 8.87
C TRP A 179 -24.68 -9.51 8.29
N ASN A 180 -25.76 -8.74 8.41
CA ASN A 180 -25.90 -7.47 7.67
C ASN A 180 -24.96 -6.35 8.14
N ASN A 181 -24.27 -6.51 9.28
CA ASN A 181 -23.42 -5.49 9.90
C ASN A 181 -21.97 -5.93 10.12
N PHE A 182 -21.57 -7.08 9.60
CA PHE A 182 -20.22 -7.58 9.81
C PHE A 182 -19.26 -6.94 8.80
N SER A 183 -18.40 -6.05 9.28
CA SER A 183 -17.39 -5.36 8.46
C SER A 183 -16.11 -5.17 9.24
N LEU A 184 -14.97 -5.15 8.53
CA LEU A 184 -13.65 -4.88 9.14
C LEU A 184 -13.67 -3.58 9.94
N LYS A 185 -14.31 -2.54 9.40
CA LYS A 185 -14.46 -1.25 10.09
C LYS A 185 -15.17 -1.40 11.44
N ALA A 186 -16.31 -2.09 11.48
CA ALA A 186 -17.04 -2.31 12.74
C ALA A 186 -16.20 -3.08 13.78
N VAL A 187 -15.39 -4.04 13.32
CA VAL A 187 -14.47 -4.79 14.19
C VAL A 187 -13.34 -3.91 14.71
N MET A 188 -12.76 -3.05 13.87
CA MET A 188 -11.72 -2.10 14.28
C MET A 188 -12.26 -1.01 15.23
N ASP A 189 -13.45 -0.48 14.96
CA ASP A 189 -14.12 0.49 15.83
C ASP A 189 -14.43 -0.14 17.20
N ALA A 190 -14.85 -1.41 17.23
CA ALA A 190 -15.06 -2.14 18.49
C ALA A 190 -13.75 -2.37 19.25
N ALA A 191 -12.67 -2.76 18.56
CA ALA A 191 -11.37 -3.00 19.18
C ALA A 191 -10.77 -1.71 19.77
N THR A 192 -10.91 -0.57 19.08
CA THR A 192 -10.43 0.73 19.56
C THR A 192 -11.26 1.24 20.74
N ALA A 193 -12.57 0.98 20.78
CA ALA A 193 -13.43 1.32 21.92
C ALA A 193 -13.09 0.53 23.19
N VAL A 194 -12.62 -0.71 23.07
CA VAL A 194 -12.21 -1.56 24.20
C VAL A 194 -10.87 -1.10 24.79
N GLY A 195 -9.97 -0.54 23.99
CA GLY A 195 -8.67 -0.02 24.45
C GLY A 195 -8.73 1.33 25.19
N GLY A 196 -9.90 1.98 25.28
CA GLY A 196 -10.09 3.27 25.96
C GLY A 196 -10.72 3.19 27.35
N LYS A 197 -11.04 1.98 27.84
CA LYS A 197 -11.45 1.76 29.23
C LYS A 197 -10.23 1.38 30.06
N ASP A 198 -9.38 2.38 30.30
CA ASP A 198 -8.53 2.34 31.48
C ASP A 198 -9.46 2.45 32.69
N ASP A 199 -9.63 1.31 33.35
CA ASP A 199 -10.15 1.21 34.69
C ASP A 199 -9.29 2.13 35.59
N ASN A 200 -9.83 3.28 35.98
CA ASN A 200 -9.35 4.02 37.13
C ASN A 200 -10.18 3.56 38.35
N PRO A 201 -9.74 2.56 39.13
CA PRO A 201 -10.37 2.27 40.39
C PRO A 201 -9.87 3.29 41.42
N THR A 202 -10.80 3.78 42.24
CA THR A 202 -10.55 4.44 43.53
C THR A 202 -9.83 5.78 43.52
N GLU A 203 -10.60 6.87 43.61
CA GLU A 203 -10.27 7.87 44.61
C GLU A 203 -11.49 8.17 45.47
N ASN A 204 -11.27 7.91 46.75
CA ASN A 204 -12.24 7.86 47.82
C ASN A 204 -12.74 9.27 48.16
N GLN A 205 -13.97 9.28 48.64
CA GLN A 205 -14.56 10.38 49.37
C GLN A 205 -13.64 10.84 50.51
N THR A 206 -13.16 12.08 50.46
CA THR A 206 -12.91 12.87 51.67
C THR A 206 -13.59 14.22 51.49
N ALA A 207 -14.81 14.29 52.01
CA ALA A 207 -15.53 15.52 52.25
C ALA A 207 -14.76 16.37 53.27
N THR A 208 -14.06 17.40 52.80
CA THR A 208 -13.53 18.43 53.68
C THR A 208 -14.62 19.46 53.91
N MET A 209 -15.23 19.33 55.08
CA MET A 209 -16.18 20.24 55.71
C MET A 209 -15.55 21.63 55.84
N ILE A 210 -16.05 22.62 55.10
CA ILE A 210 -15.71 24.04 55.28
C ILE A 210 -16.83 24.66 56.15
N PRO A 211 -16.54 25.23 57.34
CA PRO A 211 -17.54 25.91 58.14
C PRO A 211 -17.83 27.32 57.57
N PRO A 212 -19.03 27.87 57.79
CA PRO A 212 -19.39 29.19 57.32
C PRO A 212 -18.78 30.25 58.24
N THR A 213 -17.95 31.14 57.71
CA THR A 213 -17.61 32.38 58.41
C THR A 213 -18.67 33.42 58.10
N SER A 214 -19.37 33.81 59.17
CA SER A 214 -20.25 34.95 59.31
C SER A 214 -19.61 36.25 58.83
N ASP A 215 -20.50 37.14 58.35
CA ASP A 215 -20.49 38.60 58.47
C ASP A 215 -19.18 39.26 58.95
N TRP A 216 -18.71 40.26 58.19
CA TRP A 216 -18.63 41.69 58.53
C TRP A 216 -18.13 42.45 57.30
#